data_AF-A0A1X4XUJ4-F1
#
_entry.id   AF-A0A1X4XUJ4-F1
#
_cell.length_a   1.000
_cell.length_b   1.000
_cell.length_c   1.000
_cell.angle_alpha   90.00
_cell.angle_beta   90.00
_cell.angle_gamma   90.00
#
_symmetry.space_group_name_H-M   'P 1'
#
loop_
_entity.id
_entity.type
_entity.pdbx_description
1 polymer ?
#
loop_
_entity_poly.entity_id
_entity_poly.type
_entity_poly.pdbx_seq_one_letter_code
_entity_poly.pdbx_strand_id
1 'polypeptide(L)' 'MLKLFLFFLFIVYIYYIVRKKRRIKQNNNKPYLDELVKCENCGIYFSKKKAIRYKNLFFCSKKCKKQYEDKVGRRT' A
#
# COMPACT_ATOMS: atom_id res chain seq x y z
N MET A 1 -49.28 -0.26 -23.29
CA MET A 1 -48.99 -0.27 -21.83
C MET A 1 -47.82 -1.18 -21.45
N LEU A 2 -47.81 -2.47 -21.84
CA LEU A 2 -46.74 -3.42 -21.47
C LEU A 2 -45.31 -3.02 -21.93
N LYS A 3 -45.19 -2.41 -23.13
CA LYS A 3 -43.91 -1.91 -23.66
C LYS A 3 -43.24 -0.85 -22.77
N LEU A 4 -44.03 0.05 -22.19
CA LEU A 4 -43.53 1.08 -21.27
C LEU A 4 -43.07 0.47 -19.95
N PHE A 5 -43.78 -0.56 -19.47
CA PHE A 5 -43.43 -1.28 -18.25
C PHE A 5 -42.10 -2.04 -18.39
N LEU A 6 -41.91 -2.74 -19.52
CA LEU A 6 -40.66 -3.42 -19.84
C LEU A 6 -39.49 -2.43 -20.00
N PHE A 7 -39.74 -1.26 -20.61
CA PHE A 7 -38.74 -0.21 -20.76
C PHE A 7 -38.32 0.37 -19.40
N PHE A 8 -39.27 0.61 -18.51
CA PHE A 8 -39.01 1.10 -17.16
C PHE A 8 -38.19 0.09 -16.34
N LEU A 9 -38.57 -1.20 -16.40
CA LEU A 9 -37.81 -2.28 -15.76
C LEU A 9 -36.37 -2.36 -16.29
N PHE A 10 -36.18 -2.20 -17.59
CA PHE A 10 -34.85 -2.21 -18.20
C PHE A 10 -33.98 -1.04 -17.71
N ILE A 11 -34.54 0.16 -17.59
CA ILE A 11 -33.83 1.33 -17.04
C ILE A 11 -33.42 1.10 -15.58
N VAL A 12 -34.33 0.59 -14.74
CA VAL A 12 -34.04 0.31 -13.32
C VAL A 12 -32.94 -0.76 -13.19
N TYR A 13 -32.99 -1.79 -14.03
CA TYR A 13 -31.97 -2.85 -14.07
C TYR A 13 -30.59 -2.30 -14.44
N ILE A 14 -30.50 -1.50 -15.50
CA ILE A 14 -29.25 -0.83 -15.92
C ILE A 14 -28.74 0.10 -14.82
N TYR A 15 -29.61 0.89 -14.18
CA TYR A 15 -29.24 1.77 -13.08
C TYR A 15 -28.65 0.99 -11.89
N TYR A 16 -29.25 -0.14 -11.52
CA TYR A 16 -28.75 -0.99 -10.43
C TYR A 16 -27.37 -1.59 -10.75
N ILE A 17 -27.16 -2.10 -11.97
CA ILE A 17 -25.86 -2.60 -12.43
C ILE A 17 -24.80 -1.51 -12.43
N VAL A 18 -25.10 -0.33 -12.98
CA VAL A 18 -24.16 0.80 -13.01
C VAL A 18 -23.81 1.27 -11.61
N ARG A 19 -24.78 1.35 -10.69
CA ARG A 19 -24.54 1.74 -9.29
C ARG A 19 -23.69 0.70 -8.54
N LYS A 20 -23.91 -0.60 -8.77
CA LYS A 20 -23.07 -1.68 -8.22
C LYS A 20 -21.64 -1.61 -8.77
N LYS A 21 -21.47 -1.36 -10.07
CA LYS A 21 -20.15 -1.22 -10.72
C LYS A 21 -19.39 0.03 -10.27
N ARG A 22 -20.08 1.13 -9.96
CA ARG A 22 -19.45 2.34 -9.37
C ARG A 22 -18.92 2.11 -7.96
N ARG A 23 -19.58 1.29 -7.13
CA ARG A 23 -19.06 0.93 -5.79
C ARG A 23 -17.82 0.03 -5.85
N ILE A 24 -17.64 -0.73 -6.94
CA ILE A 24 -16.45 -1.58 -7.15
C ILE A 24 -15.28 -0.80 -7.79
N LYS A 25 -15.55 0.40 -8.33
CA LYS A 25 -14.52 1.32 -8.86
C LYS A 25 -13.88 2.24 -7.81
N GLN A 26 -14.10 2.01 -6.51
CA GLN A 26 -13.09 2.37 -5.50
C GLN A 26 -12.06 1.24 -5.38
N ASN A 27 -11.51 0.81 -6.51
CA ASN A 27 -10.25 0.09 -6.48
C ASN A 27 -9.19 1.15 -6.20
N ASN A 28 -8.85 1.33 -4.92
CA ASN A 28 -7.51 1.36 -4.33
C ASN A 28 -6.32 1.90 -5.15
N ASN A 29 -6.54 2.76 -6.13
CA ASN A 29 -5.51 3.57 -6.78
C ASN A 29 -5.17 4.78 -5.90
N LYS A 30 -5.07 4.58 -4.58
CA LYS A 30 -4.04 5.34 -3.88
C LYS A 30 -2.75 4.77 -4.45
N PRO A 31 -1.83 5.58 -5.02
CA PRO A 31 -0.48 5.07 -5.18
C PRO A 31 -0.13 4.52 -3.80
N TYR A 32 0.20 3.23 -3.73
CA TYR A 32 0.73 2.66 -2.51
C TYR A 32 2.01 3.48 -2.28
N LEU A 33 1.90 4.56 -1.53
CA LEU A 33 3.03 5.34 -1.05
C LEU A 33 3.70 4.37 -0.10
N ASP A 34 4.54 3.50 -0.68
CA ASP A 34 5.43 2.63 0.05
C ASP A 34 6.21 3.58 0.94
N GLU A 35 5.90 3.57 2.24
CA GLU A 35 6.52 4.43 3.21
C GLU A 35 8.03 4.18 3.11
N LEU A 36 8.77 5.16 2.59
CA LEU A 36 10.19 5.02 2.36
C LEU A 36 10.90 5.30 3.68
N VAL A 37 11.66 4.32 4.14
CA VAL A 37 12.48 4.44 5.35
C VAL A 37 13.95 4.50 4.96
N LYS A 38 14.72 5.25 5.74
CA LYS A 38 16.16 5.39 5.55
C LYS A 38 16.89 4.29 6.30
N CYS A 39 17.89 3.71 5.65
CA CYS A 39 18.85 2.79 6.26
C CYS A 39 19.82 3.54 7.18
N GLU A 40 19.88 3.19 8.47
CA GLU A 40 20.78 3.90 9.42
C GLU A 40 22.27 3.66 9.14
N ASN A 41 22.63 2.50 8.59
CA ASN A 41 24.04 2.18 8.28
C ASN A 41 24.52 2.76 6.94
N CYS A 42 23.62 2.83 5.95
CA CYS A 42 23.97 3.03 4.55
C CYS A 42 23.33 4.27 3.91
N GLY A 43 22.35 4.89 4.56
CA GLY A 43 21.71 6.13 4.11
C GLY A 43 20.73 5.97 2.94
N ILE A 44 20.60 4.78 2.35
CA ILE A 44 19.70 4.49 1.23
C ILE A 44 18.23 4.50 1.70
N TYR A 45 17.35 5.07 0.89
CA TYR A 45 15.90 5.04 1.08
C TYR A 45 15.29 3.83 0.38
N PHE A 46 14.45 3.08 1.08
CA PHE A 46 13.82 1.88 0.55
C PHE A 46 12.46 1.60 1.22
N SER A 47 11.63 0.76 0.61
CA SER A 47 10.28 0.49 1.12
C SER A 47 10.31 -0.17 2.50
N LYS A 48 9.57 0.39 3.45
CA LYS A 48 9.37 -0.10 4.83
C LYS A 48 8.93 -1.55 4.88
N LYS A 49 8.22 -2.06 3.87
CA LYS A 49 7.82 -3.47 3.78
C LYS A 49 8.99 -4.45 3.81
N LYS A 50 10.13 -4.05 3.25
CA LYS A 50 11.35 -4.87 3.17
C LYS A 50 12.37 -4.51 4.25
N ALA A 51 12.01 -3.64 5.20
CA ALA A 51 12.92 -3.15 6.23
C ALA A 51 13.00 -4.07 7.43
N ILE A 52 14.24 -4.29 7.86
CA ILE A 52 14.53 -4.96 9.12
C ILE A 52 14.53 -3.87 10.20
N ARG A 53 13.55 -3.94 11.12
CA ARG A 53 13.45 -3.03 12.25
C ARG A 53 14.28 -3.55 13.43
N TYR A 54 15.10 -2.70 14.03
CA TYR A 54 15.86 -3.04 15.23
C TYR A 54 16.10 -1.79 16.10
N LYS A 55 15.70 -1.83 17.37
CA LYS A 55 15.82 -0.70 18.33
C LYS A 55 15.35 0.65 17.74
N ASN A 56 14.18 0.65 17.11
CA ASN A 56 13.60 1.80 16.37
C ASN A 56 14.34 2.29 15.12
N LEU A 57 15.39 1.59 14.68
CA LEU A 57 16.12 1.88 13.45
C LEU A 57 15.71 0.93 12.34
N PHE A 58 15.86 1.38 11.09
CA PHE A 58 15.54 0.60 9.89
C PHE A 58 16.82 0.24 9.12
N PHE A 59 16.89 -1.00 8.65
CA PHE A 59 18.04 -1.52 7.90
C PHE A 59 17.59 -2.20 6.61
N CYS A 60 18.33 -1.93 5.52
CA CYS A 60 18.07 -2.52 4.21
C CYS A 60 18.42 -4.03 4.14
N SER A 61 19.29 -4.51 5.03
CA SER A 61 19.78 -5.88 5.03
C SER A 61 20.32 -6.31 6.40
N LYS A 62 20.37 -7.63 6.65
CA LYS A 62 20.95 -8.22 7.87
C LYS A 62 22.43 -7.81 8.05
N LYS A 63 23.15 -7.66 6.94
CA LYS A 63 24.55 -7.19 6.93
C LYS A 63 24.67 -5.76 7.47
N CYS A 64 23.81 -4.85 7.01
CA CYS A 64 23.80 -3.47 7.49
C CYS A 64 23.43 -3.36 8.97
N LYS A 65 22.51 -4.19 9.45
CA LYS A 65 22.20 -4.27 10.89
C LYS A 65 23.44 -4.68 11.69
N LYS A 66 24.11 -5.77 11.30
CA LYS A 66 25.29 -6.29 12.02
C LYS A 66 26.44 -5.28 12.05
N GLN A 67 26.73 -4.65 10.90
CA GLN A 67 27.74 -3.58 10.83
C GLN A 67 27.41 -2.38 11.72
N TYR A 68 26.12 -2.06 11.89
CA TYR A 68 25.70 -1.01 12.80
C TYR A 68 25.89 -1.42 14.27
N GLU A 69 25.51 -2.64 14.64
CA GLU A 69 25.75 -3.19 15.98
C GLU A 69 27.26 -3.17 16.34
N ASP A 70 28.12 -3.59 15.41
CA ASP A 70 29.59 -3.57 15.61
C ASP A 70 30.17 -2.14 15.73
N LYS A 71 29.52 -1.15 15.12
CA LYS A 71 29.92 0.27 15.23
C LYS A 71 29.47 0.88 16.56
N VAL A 72 28.26 0.56 17.00
CA VAL A 72 27.70 1.07 18.26
C VAL A 72 28.39 0.44 19.46
N GLY A 73 28.66 -0.87 19.42
CA GLY A 73 29.38 -1.57 20.48
C GLY A 73 30.84 -1.11 20.68
N ARG A 74 31.43 -0.41 19.71
CA ARG A 74 32.77 0.23 19.87
C ARG A 74 32.70 1.66 20.41
N ARG A 75 31.52 2.26 20.52
CA ARG A 75 31.33 3.65 20.99
C ARG A 75 30.91 3.75 22.45
N THR A 76 30.49 2.64 23.06
CA THR A 76 30.37 2.45 24.52
C THR A 76 31.64 1.83 25.04
#